data_AF-A0A7R9LBM4-F1
#
_entry.id   AF-A0A7R9LBM4-F1
#
_cell.length_a   1.000
_cell.length_b   1.000
_cell.length_c   1.000
_cell.angle_alpha   90.00
_cell.angle_beta   90.00
_cell.angle_gamma   90.00
#
_symmetry.space_group_name_H-M   'P 1'
#
loop_
_entity.id
_entity.type
_entity.pdbx_description
1 polymer ?
#
loop_
_entity_poly.entity_id
_entity_poly.type
_entity_poly.pdbx_seq_one_letter_code
_entity_poly.pdbx_strand_id
1 'polypeptide(L)'
;MDQIKVILPNGTACLNLQKILIKKQTITILPNIIPLSNIKVTGKETFRISPENLNPITSLEEKIILTDIIYNYPKSKFNVIQSLQFSPIIAKLFYELIYNDLSIEDINNRIYFNNSEHWKSIYELLQFSYQEWKHRIQQLKKQDKANYQINMLKAEVEKLKSFTILDSTEHNTKNNYNLIVAGIIFIMKQNK
;
A
#
# COMPACT_ATOMS: atom_id res chain seq x y z
N MET A 1 -14.07 1.54 -27.58
CA MET A 1 -14.83 2.39 -26.65
C MET A 1 -14.13 2.29 -25.31
N ASP A 2 -13.35 3.31 -24.97
CA ASP A 2 -12.44 3.25 -23.83
C ASP A 2 -13.22 3.36 -22.53
N GLN A 3 -13.29 2.25 -21.81
CA GLN A 3 -13.95 2.17 -20.51
C GLN A 3 -13.09 2.93 -19.49
N ILE A 4 -13.45 4.19 -19.20
CA ILE A 4 -12.79 4.99 -18.17
C ILE A 4 -12.85 4.25 -16.84
N LYS A 5 -11.68 3.94 -16.28
CA LYS A 5 -11.53 3.34 -14.95
C LYS A 5 -11.04 4.39 -13.97
N VAL A 6 -11.77 4.56 -12.87
CA VAL A 6 -11.43 5.52 -11.82
C VAL A 6 -11.05 4.76 -10.56
N ILE A 7 -9.86 5.03 -10.04
CA ILE A 7 -9.34 4.39 -8.84
C ILE A 7 -9.37 5.42 -7.71
N LEU A 8 -10.00 5.08 -6.59
CA LEU A 8 -10.15 5.99 -5.44
C LEU A 8 -9.64 5.37 -4.14
N PRO A 9 -9.35 6.18 -3.11
CA PRO A 9 -8.72 5.69 -1.88
C PRO A 9 -9.52 4.62 -1.13
N ASN A 10 -10.85 4.73 -1.12
CA ASN A 10 -11.72 3.84 -0.37
C ASN A 10 -13.13 3.78 -0.99
N GLY A 11 -13.94 2.81 -0.53
CA GLY A 11 -15.30 2.61 -1.02
C GLY A 11 -16.22 3.82 -0.82
N THR A 12 -16.03 4.60 0.26
CA THR A 12 -16.82 5.81 0.51
C THR A 12 -16.59 6.87 -0.57
N ALA A 13 -15.34 7.09 -0.96
CA ALA A 13 -14.99 7.99 -2.06
C ALA A 13 -15.62 7.50 -3.38
N CYS A 14 -15.59 6.19 -3.64
CA CYS A 14 -16.25 5.59 -4.81
C CYS A 14 -17.75 5.89 -4.84
N LEU A 15 -18.44 5.65 -3.73
CA LEU A 15 -19.88 5.90 -3.60
C LEU A 15 -20.22 7.38 -3.76
N ASN A 16 -19.39 8.27 -3.19
CA ASN A 16 -19.59 9.71 -3.33
C ASN A 16 -19.46 10.16 -4.79
N LEU A 17 -18.44 9.68 -5.50
CA LEU A 17 -18.27 9.99 -6.92
C LEU A 17 -19.43 9.43 -7.75
N GLN A 18 -19.84 8.18 -7.50
CA GLN A 18 -21.01 7.59 -8.16
C GLN A 18 -22.26 8.45 -7.99
N LYS A 19 -22.55 8.90 -6.76
CA LYS A 19 -23.70 9.76 -6.48
C LYS A 19 -23.62 11.09 -7.24
N ILE A 20 -22.44 11.69 -7.34
CA ILE A 20 -22.25 12.94 -8.08
C ILE A 20 -22.50 12.73 -9.58
N LEU A 21 -21.98 11.64 -10.15
CA LEU A 21 -22.13 11.33 -11.57
C LEU A 21 -23.60 11.02 -11.94
N ILE A 22 -24.29 10.23 -11.11
CA ILE A 22 -25.73 9.93 -11.28
C ILE A 22 -26.56 11.21 -11.22
N LYS A 23 -26.26 12.11 -10.27
CA LYS A 23 -26.99 13.39 -10.13
C LYS A 23 -26.81 14.32 -11.33
N LYS A 24 -25.72 14.22 -12.09
CA LYS A 24 -25.47 15.09 -13.24
C LYS A 24 -26.35 14.80 -14.47
N GLN A 25 -27.21 13.77 -14.45
CA GLN A 25 -28.25 13.41 -15.45
C GLN A 25 -27.80 13.27 -16.93
N THR A 26 -26.56 13.64 -17.28
CA THR A 26 -26.03 13.64 -18.65
C THR A 26 -25.13 12.45 -18.94
N ILE A 27 -25.02 11.48 -18.03
CA ILE A 27 -24.06 10.36 -18.13
C ILE A 27 -24.82 9.06 -18.35
N THR A 28 -24.75 8.54 -19.57
CA THR A 28 -25.42 7.28 -19.97
C THR A 28 -24.67 6.04 -19.52
N ILE A 29 -23.34 6.14 -19.31
CA ILE A 29 -22.47 5.03 -18.92
C ILE A 29 -21.63 5.46 -17.72
N LEU A 30 -21.78 4.76 -16.59
CA LEU A 30 -20.97 5.00 -15.42
C LEU A 30 -19.55 4.43 -15.64
N PRO A 31 -18.48 5.19 -15.35
CA PRO A 31 -17.13 4.65 -15.40
C PRO A 31 -16.94 3.53 -14.37
N ASN A 32 -15.95 2.67 -14.60
CA ASN A 32 -15.59 1.61 -13.67
C ASN A 32 -14.86 2.22 -12.46
N ILE A 33 -15.59 2.51 -11.38
CA ILE A 33 -15.05 3.13 -10.17
C ILE A 33 -14.73 2.05 -9.14
N ILE A 34 -13.46 1.86 -8.80
CA ILE A 34 -13.01 0.88 -7.81
C ILE A 34 -12.14 1.51 -6.72
N PRO A 35 -12.20 1.02 -5.47
CA PRO A 35 -11.26 1.44 -4.45
C PRO A 35 -9.88 0.81 -4.68
N LEU A 36 -8.82 1.44 -4.15
CA LEU A 36 -7.45 0.92 -4.16
C LEU A 36 -7.37 -0.53 -3.64
N SER A 37 -8.15 -0.84 -2.60
CA SER A 37 -8.21 -2.19 -2.01
C SER A 37 -8.71 -3.28 -2.97
N ASN A 38 -9.40 -2.89 -4.04
CA ASN A 38 -10.01 -3.81 -5.00
C ASN A 38 -9.21 -3.91 -6.30
N ILE A 39 -8.03 -3.29 -6.36
CA ILE A 39 -7.07 -3.56 -7.44
C ILE A 39 -6.64 -5.01 -7.27
N LYS A 40 -7.19 -5.88 -8.12
CA LYS A 40 -6.78 -7.28 -8.28
C LYS A 40 -6.18 -7.42 -9.64
N VAL A 41 -5.02 -8.06 -9.71
CA VAL A 41 -4.41 -8.44 -10.98
C VAL A 41 -5.22 -9.61 -11.54
N THR A 42 -5.86 -9.40 -12.68
CA THR A 42 -6.65 -10.43 -13.38
C THR A 42 -6.03 -10.76 -14.73
N GLY A 43 -6.04 -12.05 -15.09
CA GLY A 43 -5.60 -12.52 -16.42
C GLY A 43 -4.09 -12.72 -16.55
N LYS A 44 -3.54 -12.45 -17.75
CA LYS A 44 -2.14 -12.78 -18.14
C LYS A 44 -1.04 -12.11 -17.31
N GLU A 45 -1.38 -11.15 -16.45
CA GLU A 45 -0.42 -10.39 -15.65
C GLU A 45 -0.09 -11.03 -14.29
N THR A 46 -0.89 -11.99 -13.81
CA THR A 46 -0.47 -12.83 -12.69
C THR A 46 0.81 -13.59 -13.01
N PHE A 47 1.11 -13.83 -14.29
CA PHE A 47 2.35 -14.45 -14.75
C PHE A 47 3.55 -13.48 -14.84
N ARG A 48 3.33 -12.16 -14.80
CA ARG A 48 4.40 -11.14 -14.80
C ARG A 48 4.88 -10.78 -13.39
N ILE A 49 4.01 -11.01 -12.39
CA ILE A 49 4.31 -10.77 -11.00
C ILE A 49 4.91 -12.05 -10.43
N SER A 50 6.11 -11.97 -9.82
CA SER A 50 6.70 -13.13 -9.16
C SER A 50 5.69 -13.75 -8.17
N PRO A 51 5.56 -15.09 -8.11
CA PRO A 51 4.59 -15.75 -7.22
C PRO A 51 4.69 -15.33 -5.76
N GLU A 52 5.91 -15.03 -5.30
CA GLU A 52 6.20 -14.49 -3.97
C GLU A 52 5.52 -13.14 -3.70
N ASN A 53 5.25 -12.34 -4.74
CA ASN A 53 4.58 -11.05 -4.65
C ASN A 53 3.04 -11.15 -4.70
N LEU A 54 2.49 -12.36 -4.88
CA LEU A 54 1.04 -12.60 -4.94
C LEU A 54 0.46 -13.10 -3.62
N ASN A 55 1.31 -13.39 -2.62
CA ASN A 55 0.90 -13.99 -1.35
C ASN A 55 1.15 -13.03 -0.18
N PRO A 56 0.21 -12.10 0.12
CA PRO A 56 0.34 -11.24 1.27
C PRO A 56 0.15 -12.04 2.57
N ILE A 57 0.87 -11.65 3.62
CA ILE A 57 0.59 -12.13 4.97
C ILE A 57 -0.82 -11.71 5.42
N THR A 58 -1.53 -12.61 6.09
CA THR A 58 -2.85 -12.26 6.64
C THR A 58 -2.70 -11.43 7.92
N SER A 59 -3.70 -10.60 8.23
CA SER A 59 -3.68 -9.77 9.45
C SER A 59 -3.56 -10.60 10.73
N LEU A 60 -4.09 -11.84 10.75
CA LEU A 60 -4.00 -12.72 11.91
C LEU A 60 -2.59 -13.30 12.06
N GLU A 61 -1.99 -13.80 10.97
CA GLU A 61 -0.62 -14.31 10.97
C GLU A 61 0.37 -13.23 11.40
N GLU A 62 0.25 -12.03 10.82
CA GLU A 62 1.10 -10.90 11.19
C GLU A 62 0.93 -10.53 12.66
N LYS A 63 -0.32 -10.53 13.16
CA LYS A 63 -0.60 -10.23 14.56
C LYS A 63 0.12 -11.21 15.48
N ILE A 64 0.05 -12.51 15.16
CA ILE A 64 0.71 -13.57 15.93
C ILE A 64 2.23 -13.40 15.88
N ILE A 65 2.80 -13.19 14.69
CA ILE A 65 4.24 -12.98 14.51
C ILE A 65 4.76 -11.82 15.34
N LEU A 66 4.12 -10.65 15.24
CA LEU A 66 4.55 -9.46 15.98
C LEU A 66 4.35 -9.62 17.49
N THR A 67 3.29 -10.33 17.92
CA THR A 67 3.08 -10.65 19.34
C THR A 67 4.27 -11.44 19.89
N ASP A 68 4.70 -12.47 19.16
CA ASP A 68 5.84 -13.30 19.55
C ASP A 68 7.17 -12.51 19.53
N ILE A 69 7.39 -11.65 18.54
CA ILE A 69 8.57 -10.77 18.48
C ILE A 69 8.63 -9.84 19.70
N ILE A 70 7.52 -9.16 20.02
CA ILE A 70 7.46 -8.19 21.13
C ILE A 70 7.65 -8.90 22.49
N TYR A 71 7.04 -10.08 22.64
CA TYR A 71 7.12 -10.88 23.86
C TYR A 71 8.53 -11.40 24.11
N ASN A 72 9.23 -11.83 23.06
CA ASN A 72 10.59 -12.38 23.16
C ASN A 72 11.70 -11.32 23.10
N TYR A 73 11.37 -10.02 23.04
CA TYR A 73 12.37 -8.97 23.02
C TYR A 73 13.11 -8.93 24.38
N PRO A 74 14.45 -9.14 24.42
CA PRO A 74 15.16 -9.40 25.67
C PRO A 74 15.10 -8.28 26.71
N LYS A 75 14.89 -7.03 26.28
CA LYS A 75 14.85 -5.85 27.16
C LYS A 75 13.42 -5.43 27.54
N SER A 76 12.37 -5.97 26.92
CA SER A 76 11.00 -5.67 27.35
C SER A 76 10.58 -6.58 28.49
N LYS A 77 9.59 -6.11 29.26
CA LYS A 77 8.88 -6.90 30.28
C LYS A 77 7.41 -7.08 29.90
N PHE A 78 7.09 -7.04 28.61
CA PHE A 78 5.71 -7.17 28.17
C PHE A 78 5.25 -8.61 28.33
N ASN A 79 4.07 -8.79 28.93
CA ASN A 79 3.43 -10.10 28.91
C ASN A 79 2.78 -10.36 27.54
N VAL A 80 2.30 -11.58 27.32
CA VAL A 80 1.67 -11.98 26.06
C VAL A 80 0.45 -11.11 25.72
N ILE A 81 -0.36 -10.73 26.72
CA ILE A 81 -1.56 -9.91 26.51
C ILE A 81 -1.18 -8.51 26.02
N GLN A 82 -0.19 -7.88 26.67
CA GLN A 82 0.34 -6.58 26.26
C GLN A 82 0.94 -6.64 24.86
N SER A 83 1.72 -7.69 24.59
CA SER A 83 2.34 -7.91 23.27
C SER A 83 1.28 -8.05 22.17
N LEU A 84 0.18 -8.75 22.46
CA LEU A 84 -0.96 -8.92 21.55
C LEU A 84 -1.70 -7.60 21.29
N GLN A 85 -1.76 -6.72 22.29
CA GLN A 85 -2.36 -5.38 22.19
C GLN A 85 -1.49 -4.42 21.37
N PHE A 86 -0.16 -4.46 21.54
CA PHE A 86 0.76 -3.59 20.82
C PHE A 86 1.01 -4.01 19.37
N SER A 87 0.94 -5.31 19.09
CA SER A 87 1.14 -5.89 17.76
C SER A 87 0.44 -5.12 16.61
N PRO A 88 -0.89 -4.86 16.62
CA PRO A 88 -1.54 -4.13 15.54
C PRO A 88 -1.12 -2.65 15.44
N ILE A 89 -0.72 -2.02 16.55
CA ILE A 89 -0.26 -0.63 16.58
C ILE A 89 1.11 -0.53 15.91
N ILE A 90 2.02 -1.44 16.27
CA ILE A 90 3.36 -1.52 15.68
C ILE A 90 3.30 -1.89 14.20
N ALA A 91 2.44 -2.84 13.82
CA ALA A 91 2.22 -3.17 12.40
C ALA A 91 1.78 -1.94 11.61
N LYS A 92 0.83 -1.16 12.15
CA LYS A 92 0.35 0.06 11.51
C LYS A 92 1.48 1.08 11.33
N LEU A 93 2.33 1.28 12.35
CA LEU A 93 3.50 2.16 12.24
C LEU A 93 4.44 1.69 11.13
N PHE A 94 4.74 0.39 11.05
CA PHE A 94 5.61 -0.15 10.02
C PHE A 94 5.05 0.05 8.61
N TYR A 95 3.74 -0.10 8.44
CA TYR A 95 3.08 0.23 7.19
C TYR A 95 3.16 1.72 6.86
N GLU A 96 2.98 2.61 7.83
CA GLU A 96 3.15 4.05 7.64
C GLU A 96 4.58 4.39 7.20
N LEU A 97 5.61 3.75 7.75
CA LEU A 97 6.99 3.92 7.27
C LEU A 97 7.13 3.50 5.80
N ILE A 98 6.63 2.31 5.44
CA ILE A 98 6.72 1.77 4.07
C ILE A 98 5.98 2.66 3.07
N TYR A 99 4.76 3.11 3.40
CA TYR A 99 3.98 3.97 2.50
C TYR A 99 4.62 5.35 2.27
N ASN A 100 5.44 5.82 3.21
CA ASN A 100 6.14 7.10 3.12
C ASN A 100 7.61 6.95 2.66
N ASP A 101 8.04 5.76 2.24
CA ASP A 101 9.42 5.48 1.83
C ASP A 101 10.45 5.87 2.90
N LEU A 102 10.10 5.59 4.17
CA LEU A 102 10.94 5.86 5.34
C LEU A 102 11.55 4.57 5.87
N SER A 103 12.82 4.64 6.24
CA SER A 103 13.52 3.58 6.96
C SER A 103 13.23 3.65 8.45
N ILE A 104 13.41 2.54 9.16
CA ILE A 104 13.27 2.53 10.63
C ILE A 104 14.31 3.44 11.29
N GLU A 105 15.50 3.57 10.69
CA GLU A 105 16.58 4.47 11.13
C GLU A 105 16.19 5.95 11.03
N ASP A 106 15.28 6.31 10.12
CA ASP A 106 14.84 7.70 9.96
C ASP A 106 14.06 8.22 11.18
N ILE A 107 13.47 7.31 11.97
CA ILE A 107 12.80 7.67 13.23
C ILE A 107 13.80 8.30 14.20
N ASN A 108 14.98 7.70 14.36
CA ASN A 108 16.00 8.18 15.29
C ASN A 108 16.64 9.49 14.82
N ASN A 109 16.73 9.70 13.50
CA ASN A 109 17.30 10.93 12.95
C ASN A 109 16.34 12.13 13.05
N ARG A 110 15.02 11.88 13.05
CA ARG A 110 13.99 12.93 13.07
C ARG A 110 13.49 13.27 14.45
N ILE A 111 13.49 12.30 15.38
CA ILE A 111 13.11 12.54 16.75
C ILE A 111 14.38 12.85 17.54
N TYR A 112 14.55 14.11 17.93
CA TYR A 112 15.52 14.45 18.97
C TYR A 112 15.06 13.78 20.27
N PHE A 113 15.50 12.54 20.49
CA PHE A 113 15.33 11.87 21.76
C PHE A 113 16.17 12.63 22.77
N ASN A 114 15.59 13.66 23.39
CA ASN A 114 16.22 14.49 24.43
C ASN A 114 16.70 13.61 25.59
N ASN A 115 17.86 12.98 25.46
CA ASN A 115 18.53 12.06 26.40
C ASN A 115 17.66 11.08 27.19
N SER A 116 16.40 10.87 26.80
CA SER A 116 15.42 10.09 27.53
C SER A 116 15.68 8.62 27.25
N GLU A 117 16.16 7.90 28.26
CA GLU A 117 16.35 6.45 28.20
C GLU A 117 15.08 5.74 27.77
N HIS A 118 13.92 6.25 28.19
CA HIS A 118 12.62 5.70 27.81
C HIS A 118 12.41 5.67 26.30
N TRP A 119 12.66 6.80 25.62
CA TRP A 119 12.48 6.86 24.17
C TRP A 119 13.52 6.05 23.40
N LYS A 120 14.76 5.97 23.93
CA LYS A 120 15.79 5.08 23.39
C LYS A 120 15.36 3.62 23.47
N SER A 121 14.82 3.17 24.61
CA SER A 121 14.31 1.80 24.75
C SER A 121 13.14 1.50 23.82
N ILE A 122 12.22 2.46 23.61
CA ILE A 122 11.13 2.30 22.63
C ILE A 122 11.71 2.16 21.22
N TYR A 123 12.65 3.01 20.84
CA TYR A 123 13.28 2.94 19.52
C TYR A 123 14.00 1.60 19.31
N GLU A 124 14.77 1.12 20.28
CA GLU A 124 15.44 -0.18 20.20
C GLU A 124 14.45 -1.33 20.02
N LEU A 125 13.31 -1.31 20.73
CA LEU A 125 12.24 -2.30 20.55
C LEU A 125 11.66 -2.23 19.13
N LEU A 126 11.39 -1.02 18.62
CA LEU A 126 10.83 -0.83 17.28
C LEU A 126 11.81 -1.29 16.21
N GLN A 127 13.09 -0.95 16.35
CA GLN A 127 14.14 -1.36 15.43
C GLN A 127 14.30 -2.88 15.39
N PHE A 128 14.40 -3.51 16.56
CA PHE A 128 14.44 -4.97 16.68
C PHE A 128 13.20 -5.61 16.03
N SER A 129 12.03 -5.09 16.39
CA SER A 129 10.76 -5.66 15.94
C SER A 129 10.58 -5.54 14.44
N TYR A 130 11.02 -4.44 13.83
CA TYR A 130 10.97 -4.22 12.39
C TYR A 130 11.85 -5.21 11.63
N GLN A 131 13.09 -5.39 12.09
CA GLN A 131 14.06 -6.31 11.48
C GLN A 131 13.57 -7.76 11.54
N GLU A 132 13.14 -8.21 12.73
CA GLU A 132 12.61 -9.56 12.92
C GLU A 132 11.31 -9.80 12.13
N TRP A 133 10.43 -8.80 12.07
CA TRP A 133 9.18 -8.89 11.29
C TRP A 133 9.46 -9.05 9.80
N LYS A 134 10.36 -8.24 9.24
CA LYS A 134 10.80 -8.39 7.84
C LYS A 134 11.45 -9.75 7.59
N HIS A 135 12.32 -10.20 8.49
CA HIS A 135 12.98 -11.48 8.38
C HIS A 135 11.99 -12.66 8.36
N ARG A 136 11.03 -12.69 9.29
CA ARG A 136 10.02 -13.76 9.35
C ARG A 136 9.08 -13.75 8.14
N ILE A 137 8.70 -12.59 7.63
CA ILE A 137 7.89 -12.50 6.40
C ILE A 137 8.66 -13.06 5.20
N GLN A 138 9.96 -12.75 5.08
CA GLN A 138 10.82 -13.30 4.04
C GLN A 138 10.96 -14.83 4.16
N GLN A 139 11.14 -15.36 5.37
CA GLN A 139 11.20 -16.82 5.61
C GLN A 139 9.91 -17.53 5.19
N LEU A 140 8.75 -16.89 5.42
CA LEU A 140 7.45 -17.41 4.99
C LEU A 140 7.24 -17.31 3.47
N LYS A 141 8.16 -16.69 2.72
CA LYS A 141 8.03 -16.38 1.28
C LYS A 141 6.72 -15.64 0.99
N LYS A 142 6.36 -14.72 1.89
CA LYS A 142 5.18 -13.85 1.80
C LYS A 142 5.61 -12.40 1.64
N GLN A 143 4.65 -11.54 1.28
CA GLN A 143 4.83 -10.10 1.33
C GLN A 143 4.06 -9.47 2.49
N ASP A 144 4.60 -8.38 3.02
CA ASP A 144 3.82 -7.51 3.88
C ASP A 144 2.73 -6.80 3.08
N LYS A 145 1.64 -6.43 3.77
CA LYS A 145 0.45 -5.87 3.12
C LYS A 145 0.74 -4.56 2.39
N ALA A 146 1.62 -3.72 2.90
CA ALA A 146 1.94 -2.43 2.30
C ALA A 146 2.65 -2.63 0.96
N ASN A 147 3.69 -3.46 0.93
CA ASN A 147 4.40 -3.79 -0.30
C ASN A 147 3.51 -4.50 -1.32
N TYR A 148 2.65 -5.42 -0.86
CA TYR A 148 1.66 -6.05 -1.74
C TYR A 148 0.77 -4.99 -2.42
N GLN A 149 0.20 -4.05 -1.66
CA GLN A 149 -0.65 -2.99 -2.22
C GLN A 149 0.10 -2.07 -3.19
N ILE A 150 1.34 -1.70 -2.86
CA ILE A 150 2.19 -0.89 -3.74
C ILE A 150 2.47 -1.64 -5.05
N ASN A 151 2.82 -2.92 -4.98
CA ASN A 151 3.12 -3.74 -6.16
C ASN A 151 1.88 -3.93 -7.05
N MET A 152 0.71 -4.19 -6.45
CA MET A 152 -0.55 -4.28 -7.19
C MET A 152 -0.89 -2.96 -7.91
N LEU A 153 -0.69 -1.82 -7.25
CA LEU A 153 -0.92 -0.51 -7.84
C LEU A 153 0.07 -0.21 -8.98
N LYS A 154 1.37 -0.52 -8.78
CA LYS A 154 2.40 -0.35 -9.81
C LYS A 154 2.09 -1.18 -11.06
N ALA A 155 1.74 -2.45 -10.88
CA ALA A 155 1.36 -3.33 -11.99
C ALA A 155 0.15 -2.77 -12.77
N GLU A 156 -0.88 -2.29 -12.08
CA GLU A 156 -2.05 -1.70 -12.74
C GLU A 156 -1.71 -0.40 -13.49
N VAL A 157 -0.82 0.43 -12.95
CA VAL A 157 -0.33 1.63 -13.63
C VAL A 157 0.49 1.28 -14.88
N GLU A 158 1.36 0.28 -14.82
CA GLU A 158 2.15 -0.20 -15.97
C GLU A 158 1.25 -0.75 -17.07
N LYS A 159 0.23 -1.53 -16.70
CA LYS A 159 -0.80 -2.01 -17.62
C LYS A 159 -1.46 -0.84 -18.35
N LEU A 160 -1.96 0.15 -17.62
CA LEU A 160 -2.63 1.31 -18.23
C LEU A 160 -1.70 2.07 -19.20
N LYS A 161 -0.40 2.20 -18.87
CA LYS A 161 0.59 2.80 -19.77
C LYS A 161 0.82 1.97 -21.04
N SER A 162 0.86 0.64 -20.93
CA SER A 162 1.11 -0.24 -22.08
C SER A 162 -0.01 -0.17 -23.13
N PHE A 163 -1.26 -0.02 -22.70
CA PHE A 163 -2.39 0.24 -23.60
C PHE A 163 -2.24 1.58 -24.33
N THR A 164 -1.80 2.63 -23.64
CA THR A 164 -1.59 3.97 -24.25
C THR A 164 -0.50 3.96 -25.33
N ILE A 165 0.56 3.15 -25.16
CA ILE A 165 1.66 3.06 -26.13
C ILE A 165 1.23 2.31 -27.39
N LEU A 166 0.45 1.23 -27.26
CA LEU A 166 -0.07 0.47 -28.40
C LEU A 166 -1.04 1.31 -29.26
N ASP A 167 -1.93 2.08 -28.64
CA ASP A 167 -2.84 2.98 -29.38
C ASP A 167 -2.09 4.11 -30.09
N SER A 168 -0.97 4.59 -29.55
CA SER A 168 -0.15 5.63 -30.19
C SER A 168 0.60 5.15 -31.43
N THR A 169 0.78 3.84 -31.60
CA THR A 169 1.44 3.26 -32.78
C THR A 169 0.47 2.92 -33.93
N GLU A 170 -0.84 2.87 -33.69
CA GLU A 170 -1.85 2.54 -34.72
C GLU A 170 -2.61 3.77 -35.27
N HIS A 171 -2.46 4.96 -34.69
CA HIS A 171 -3.15 6.17 -35.17
C HIS A 171 -2.20 7.31 -35.50
N ASN A 172 -1.51 7.17 -36.63
CA ASN A 172 -0.91 8.28 -37.35
C ASN A 172 -1.89 8.84 -38.39
N THR A 173 -3.05 9.35 -37.93
CA THR A 173 -3.94 10.20 -38.74
C THR A 173 -4.77 11.12 -37.83
N LYS A 174 -4.41 12.41 -37.86
CA LYS A 174 -5.26 13.59 -37.59
C LYS A 174 -6.53 13.38 -36.74
N ASN A 175 -6.48 13.73 -35.45
CA ASN A 175 -7.31 14.77 -34.81
C ASN A 175 -7.30 14.66 -33.28
N ASN A 176 -7.06 15.81 -32.64
CA ASN A 176 -7.47 16.22 -31.29
C ASN A 176 -8.12 15.16 -30.36
N TYR A 177 -7.30 14.40 -29.62
CA TYR A 177 -7.70 13.79 -28.35
C TYR A 177 -6.55 13.85 -27.33
N ASN A 178 -6.20 15.08 -26.95
CA ASN A 178 -5.34 15.40 -25.79
C ASN A 178 -6.10 15.32 -24.44
N LEU A 179 -7.19 14.56 -24.37
CA LEU A 179 -7.96 14.29 -23.16
C LEU A 179 -8.29 12.79 -23.22
N ILE A 180 -7.80 11.89 -22.36
CA ILE A 180 -8.22 11.70 -20.97
C ILE A 180 -7.16 10.82 -20.28
N VAL A 181 -6.11 11.40 -19.71
CA VAL A 181 -5.32 10.78 -18.61
C VAL A 181 -5.22 11.74 -17.40
N ALA A 182 -6.01 12.81 -17.43
CA ALA A 182 -6.26 13.67 -16.27
C ALA A 182 -7.45 13.12 -15.48
N GLY A 183 -7.20 12.07 -14.68
CA GLY A 183 -8.26 11.34 -13.98
C GLY A 183 -7.82 10.71 -12.66
N ILE A 184 -7.09 11.47 -11.84
CA ILE A 184 -6.79 11.21 -10.42
C ILE A 184 -5.83 10.03 -10.17
N ILE A 185 -4.58 10.17 -10.59
CA ILE A 185 -3.44 9.65 -9.82
C ILE A 185 -3.00 10.79 -8.89
N PHE A 186 -3.63 10.92 -7.72
CA PHE A 186 -3.14 11.79 -6.66
C PHE A 186 -2.07 11.02 -5.89
N ILE A 187 -0.87 10.89 -6.47
CA ILE A 187 0.30 10.49 -5.69
C ILE A 187 0.62 11.70 -4.81
N MET A 188 0.31 11.57 -3.52
CA MET A 188 0.79 12.50 -2.50
C MET A 188 2.32 12.44 -2.48
N LYS A 189 2.97 13.23 -3.33
CA LYS A 189 4.34 13.66 -3.13
C LYS A 189 4.27 14.90 -2.24
N GLN A 190 4.10 14.70 -0.94
CA GLN A 190 4.32 15.78 0.02
C GLN A 190 5.83 15.93 0.20
N ASN A 191 6.40 16.87 -0.56
CA ASN A 191 7.69 17.46 -0.26
C ASN A 191 7.54 18.40 0.95
N LYS A 192 8.13 18.06 2.09
CA LYS A 192 9.05 18.92 2.86
C LYS A 192 9.60 18.17 4.06
#